data_AF-A0AA46C4Y0-F1
#
_entry.id   AF-A0AA46C4Y0-F1
#
_cell.length_a   1.000
_cell.length_b   1.000
_cell.length_c   1.000
_cell.angle_alpha   90.00
_cell.angle_beta   90.00
_cell.angle_gamma   90.00
#
_symmetry.space_group_name_H-M   'P 1'
#
loop_
_entity.id
_entity.type
_entity.pdbx_description
1 polymer ?
#
loop_
_entity_poly.entity_id
_entity_poly.type
_entity_poly.pdbx_seq_one_letter_code
_entity_poly.pdbx_strand_id
1 'polypeptide(L)'
;MFRKMRQFVADVDLEIQVIKAGGDERFLQLQEGLILKQGVAAQVANMVSGIEETYDAPNEEHGRRILNLLKNLTEMAPLPRGVLDTVKVLRGDPLALADALHTLVRHYPKLGNNPNWQKPG
;
A
#
# COMPACT_ATOMS: atom_id res chain seq x y z
N MET A 1 5.23 -9.76 21.01
CA MET A 1 3.79 -10.12 21.08
C MET A 1 2.91 -9.09 20.37
N PHE A 2 3.07 -7.80 20.67
CA PHE A 2 2.32 -6.70 20.04
C PHE A 2 2.40 -6.64 18.50
N ARG A 3 3.57 -6.88 17.88
CA ARG A 3 3.73 -6.89 16.41
C ARG A 3 2.84 -7.94 15.73
N LYS A 4 2.76 -9.15 16.28
CA LYS A 4 1.93 -10.23 15.74
C LYS A 4 0.44 -9.92 15.86
N MET A 5 0.00 -9.31 16.97
CA MET A 5 -1.39 -8.85 17.11
C MET A 5 -1.72 -7.72 16.15
N ARG A 6 -0.81 -6.75 15.96
CA ARG A 6 -1.01 -5.67 14.98
C ARG A 6 -1.13 -6.20 13.56
N GLN A 7 -0.26 -7.14 13.18
CA GLN A 7 -0.33 -7.80 11.87
C GLN A 7 -1.63 -8.56 11.67
N PHE A 8 -2.06 -9.34 12.68
CA PHE A 8 -3.33 -10.07 12.63
C PHE A 8 -4.54 -9.13 12.48
N VAL A 9 -4.57 -8.02 13.22
CA VAL A 9 -5.63 -7.01 13.10
C VAL A 9 -5.63 -6.37 11.71
N ALA A 10 -4.45 -6.06 11.16
CA ALA A 10 -4.33 -5.53 9.80
C ALA A 10 -4.78 -6.53 8.73
N ASP A 11 -4.50 -7.82 8.91
CA ASP A 11 -4.99 -8.87 8.02
C ASP A 11 -6.52 -8.98 8.07
N VAL A 12 -7.12 -8.98 9.26
CA VAL A 12 -8.58 -9.02 9.42
C VAL A 12 -9.24 -7.78 8.82
N ASP A 13 -8.67 -6.60 9.04
CA ASP A 13 -9.21 -5.37 8.46
C ASP A 13 -9.14 -5.39 6.93
N LEU A 14 -8.05 -5.90 6.35
CA LEU A 14 -7.92 -6.08 4.91
C LEU A 14 -9.00 -7.04 4.36
N GLU A 15 -9.20 -8.20 4.98
CA GLU A 15 -10.24 -9.16 4.58
C GLU A 15 -11.64 -8.51 4.59
N ILE A 16 -11.95 -7.73 5.63
CA ILE A 16 -13.21 -6.99 5.70
C ILE A 16 -13.32 -5.98 4.54
N GLN A 17 -12.25 -5.26 4.20
CA GLN A 17 -12.23 -4.34 3.06
C GLN A 17 -12.45 -5.08 1.73
N VAL A 18 -11.82 -6.23 1.53
CA VAL A 18 -11.97 -7.07 0.33
C VAL A 18 -13.39 -7.57 0.19
N ILE A 19 -14.00 -8.08 1.27
CA ILE A 19 -15.39 -8.52 1.27
C ILE A 19 -16.33 -7.36 0.94
N LYS A 20 -16.13 -6.19 1.55
CA LYS A 20 -16.93 -4.98 1.27
C LYS A 20 -16.78 -4.50 -0.17
N ALA A 21 -15.61 -4.70 -0.78
CA ALA A 21 -15.38 -4.38 -2.18
C ALA A 21 -16.09 -5.35 -3.15
N GLY A 22 -16.53 -6.52 -2.67
CA GLY A 22 -17.14 -7.58 -3.49
C GLY A 22 -16.14 -8.67 -3.90
N GLY A 23 -15.10 -8.90 -3.10
CA GLY A 23 -14.05 -9.89 -3.34
C GLY A 23 -12.82 -9.33 -4.05
N ASP A 24 -11.79 -10.17 -4.19
CA ASP A 24 -10.48 -9.78 -4.75
C ASP A 24 -10.57 -9.18 -6.15
N GLU A 25 -11.45 -9.69 -7.01
CA GLU A 25 -11.61 -9.19 -8.37
C GLU A 25 -11.98 -7.69 -8.38
N ARG A 26 -12.91 -7.30 -7.51
CA ARG A 26 -13.36 -5.92 -7.37
C ARG A 26 -12.36 -5.06 -6.61
N PHE A 27 -11.67 -5.64 -5.62
CA PHE A 27 -10.63 -4.97 -4.86
C PHE A 27 -9.41 -4.62 -5.75
N LEU A 28 -9.02 -5.56 -6.62
CA LEU A 28 -7.88 -5.43 -7.54
C LEU A 28 -8.20 -4.72 -8.86
N GLN A 29 -9.48 -4.38 -9.09
CA GLN A 29 -9.90 -3.63 -10.26
C GLN A 29 -9.16 -2.29 -10.34
N LEU A 30 -8.51 -2.03 -11.47
CA LEU A 30 -7.79 -0.77 -11.71
C LEU A 30 -8.74 0.42 -11.78
N GLN A 31 -8.36 1.52 -11.15
CA GLN A 31 -9.02 2.82 -11.26
C GLN A 31 -7.99 3.91 -11.54
N GLU A 32 -8.49 5.08 -11.97
CA GLU A 32 -7.67 6.28 -12.14
C GLU A 32 -6.94 6.63 -10.84
N GLY A 33 -5.68 7.05 -10.96
CA GLY A 33 -4.81 7.29 -9.83
C GLY A 33 -5.27 8.46 -8.93
N LEU A 34 -4.80 8.44 -7.68
CA LEU A 34 -5.01 9.50 -6.71
C LEU A 34 -3.67 10.15 -6.37
N ILE A 35 -3.62 11.49 -6.32
CA ILE A 35 -2.40 12.22 -5.91
C ILE A 35 -2.18 12.05 -4.41
N LEU A 36 -1.12 11.34 -4.04
CA LEU A 36 -0.55 11.40 -2.69
C LEU A 36 0.38 12.61 -2.57
N LYS A 37 0.24 13.39 -1.48
CA LYS A 37 1.13 14.53 -1.22
C LYS A 37 2.58 14.06 -1.12
N GLN A 38 3.49 14.73 -1.83
CA GLN A 38 4.91 14.35 -1.88
C GLN A 38 5.55 14.24 -0.49
N GLY A 39 5.22 15.13 0.45
CA GLY A 39 5.76 15.07 1.81
C GLY A 39 5.36 13.79 2.58
N VAL A 40 4.12 13.32 2.41
CA VAL A 40 3.66 12.06 3.01
C VAL A 40 4.34 10.88 2.33
N ALA A 41 4.42 10.88 1.00
CA ALA A 41 5.11 9.84 0.24
C ALA A 41 6.58 9.71 0.65
N ALA A 42 7.28 10.84 0.85
CA ALA A 42 8.68 10.85 1.30
C ALA A 42 8.86 10.29 2.72
N GLN A 43 7.96 10.63 3.65
CA GLN A 43 8.00 10.08 5.01
C GLN A 43 7.81 8.56 5.00
N VAL A 44 6.80 8.06 4.26
CA VAL A 44 6.59 6.61 4.12
C VAL A 44 7.80 5.94 3.46
N ALA A 45 8.38 6.55 2.42
CA ALA A 45 9.57 6.03 1.75
C ALA A 45 10.76 5.89 2.71
N ASN A 46 10.99 6.87 3.60
CA ASN A 46 12.04 6.81 4.61
C ASN A 46 11.82 5.67 5.61
N MET A 47 10.57 5.50 6.08
CA MET A 47 10.19 4.40 6.98
C MET A 47 10.48 3.04 6.34
N VAL A 48 9.96 2.79 5.14
CA VAL A 48 10.08 1.46 4.50
C VAL A 48 11.47 1.16 3.94
N SER A 49 12.32 2.19 3.80
CA SER A 49 13.74 2.04 3.43
C SER A 49 14.65 1.84 4.65
N GLY A 50 14.11 1.86 5.88
CA GLY A 50 14.90 1.71 7.11
C GLY A 50 15.75 2.93 7.48
N ILE A 51 15.46 4.10 6.89
CA ILE A 51 16.11 5.37 7.28
C ILE A 51 15.57 5.85 8.63
N GLU A 52 14.27 5.62 8.87
CA GLU A 52 13.64 5.95 10.14
C GLU A 52 13.80 4.79 11.13
N GLU A 53 14.78 4.91 12.05
CA GLU A 53 15.16 3.84 13.00
C GLU A 53 14.04 3.41 13.95
N THR A 54 13.02 4.26 14.15
CA THR A 54 11.85 3.96 14.99
C THR A 54 10.79 3.11 14.28
N TYR A 55 10.92 2.91 12.97
CA TYR A 55 10.03 2.08 12.18
C TYR A 55 10.65 0.71 11.90
N ASP A 56 9.86 -0.35 12.08
CA ASP A 56 10.29 -1.72 11.83
C ASP A 56 10.16 -2.03 10.33
N ALA A 57 11.17 -1.62 9.58
CA ALA A 57 11.18 -1.67 8.13
C ALA A 57 10.91 -3.10 7.59
N PRO A 58 10.19 -3.20 6.46
CA PRO A 58 9.97 -4.48 5.80
C PRO A 58 11.28 -5.04 5.23
N ASN A 59 11.26 -6.31 4.80
CA ASN A 59 12.37 -6.84 4.01
C ASN A 59 12.55 -6.06 2.69
N GLU A 60 13.73 -6.17 2.09
CA GLU A 60 14.10 -5.42 0.88
C GLU A 60 13.10 -5.56 -0.27
N GLU A 61 12.57 -6.77 -0.50
CA GLU A 61 11.60 -7.03 -1.56
C GLU A 61 10.28 -6.26 -1.32
N HIS A 62 9.73 -6.37 -0.12
CA HIS A 62 8.52 -5.66 0.27
C HIS A 62 8.74 -4.15 0.26
N GLY A 63 9.87 -3.67 0.78
CA GLY A 63 10.26 -2.26 0.74
C GLY A 63 10.27 -1.72 -0.69
N ARG A 64 10.98 -2.39 -1.60
CA ARG A 64 11.02 -2.03 -3.03
C ARG A 64 9.61 -1.95 -3.65
N ARG A 65 8.74 -2.91 -3.34
CA ARG A 65 7.37 -2.95 -3.86
C ARG A 65 6.51 -1.81 -3.31
N ILE A 66 6.66 -1.47 -2.03
CA ILE A 66 5.99 -0.30 -1.43
C ILE A 66 6.49 0.99 -2.09
N LEU A 67 7.80 1.15 -2.30
CA LEU A 67 8.37 2.31 -2.99
C LEU A 67 7.81 2.47 -4.42
N ASN A 68 7.64 1.37 -5.15
CA ASN A 68 6.98 1.40 -6.46
C ASN A 68 5.52 1.87 -6.38
N LEU A 69 4.77 1.45 -5.35
CA LEU A 69 3.40 1.93 -5.15
C LEU A 69 3.36 3.42 -4.80
N LEU A 70 4.27 3.90 -3.95
CA LEU A 70 4.39 5.32 -3.61
C LEU A 70 4.69 6.16 -4.86
N LYS A 71 5.61 5.69 -5.71
CA LYS A 71 5.89 6.33 -7.00
C LYS A 71 4.62 6.43 -7.85
N ASN A 72 3.91 5.31 -8.03
CA ASN A 72 2.65 5.27 -8.79
C ASN A 72 1.59 6.24 -8.22
N LEU A 73 1.48 6.35 -6.89
CA LEU A 73 0.57 7.28 -6.21
C LEU A 73 0.98 8.75 -6.40
N THR A 74 2.28 9.05 -6.51
CA THR A 74 2.75 10.41 -6.79
C THR A 74 2.61 10.80 -8.27
N GLU A 75 2.63 9.81 -9.17
CA GLU A 75 2.53 9.99 -10.63
C GLU A 75 1.09 9.85 -11.15
N MET A 76 0.09 9.66 -10.28
CA MET A 76 -1.32 9.37 -10.64
C MET A 76 -1.47 8.15 -11.57
N ALA A 77 -0.58 7.18 -11.46
CA ALA A 77 -0.69 5.96 -12.25
C ALA A 77 -1.93 5.15 -11.82
N PRO A 78 -2.55 4.40 -12.75
CA PRO A 78 -3.64 3.50 -12.41
C PRO A 78 -3.20 2.48 -11.35
N LEU A 79 -4.02 2.33 -10.32
CA LEU A 79 -3.79 1.40 -9.21
C LEU A 79 -5.07 0.65 -8.88
N PRO A 80 -4.96 -0.52 -8.22
CA PRO A 80 -6.10 -1.21 -7.66
C PRO A 80 -6.97 -0.29 -6.81
N ARG A 81 -8.29 -0.39 -6.99
CA ARG A 81 -9.30 0.35 -6.23
C ARG A 81 -9.04 0.25 -4.73
N GLY A 82 -8.79 -0.97 -4.23
CA GLY A 82 -8.54 -1.20 -2.81
C GLY A 82 -7.34 -0.41 -2.29
N VAL A 83 -6.25 -0.34 -3.07
CA VAL A 83 -5.07 0.46 -2.72
C VAL A 83 -5.42 1.95 -2.67
N LEU A 84 -6.16 2.44 -3.65
CA LEU A 84 -6.58 3.85 -3.69
C LEU A 84 -7.52 4.20 -2.55
N ASP A 85 -8.47 3.33 -2.22
CA ASP A 85 -9.40 3.49 -1.11
C ASP A 85 -8.65 3.51 0.24
N THR A 86 -7.70 2.59 0.45
CA THR A 86 -6.82 2.58 1.63
C THR A 86 -6.01 3.88 1.73
N VAL A 87 -5.33 4.30 0.65
CA VAL A 87 -4.52 5.52 0.64
C VAL A 87 -5.38 6.75 0.90
N LYS A 88 -6.58 6.83 0.33
CA LYS A 88 -7.48 7.97 0.50
C LYS A 88 -7.86 8.21 1.95
N VAL A 89 -8.05 7.13 2.71
CA VAL A 89 -8.35 7.19 4.16
C VAL A 89 -7.10 7.54 4.96
N LEU A 90 -5.94 6.99 4.61
CA LEU A 90 -4.72 7.07 5.41
C LEU A 90 -3.72 8.16 4.99
N ARG A 91 -3.99 8.93 3.94
CA ARG A 91 -3.09 9.98 3.39
C ARG A 91 -2.69 11.10 4.36
N GLY A 92 -3.27 11.15 5.56
CA GLY A 92 -2.90 12.08 6.63
C GLY A 92 -1.99 11.47 7.71
N ASP A 93 -1.79 10.16 7.69
CA ASP A 93 -1.03 9.41 8.69
C ASP A 93 0.02 8.51 7.98
N PRO A 94 1.28 8.97 7.88
CA PRO A 94 2.34 8.23 7.20
C PRO A 94 2.62 6.86 7.83
N LEU A 95 2.54 6.75 9.15
CA LEU A 95 2.81 5.48 9.85
C LEU A 95 1.72 4.46 9.54
N ALA A 96 0.45 4.86 9.66
CA ALA A 96 -0.67 3.99 9.32
C ALA A 96 -0.66 3.61 7.83
N LEU A 97 -0.28 4.56 6.96
CA LEU A 97 -0.13 4.30 5.54
C LEU A 97 1.00 3.31 5.24
N ALA A 98 2.15 3.41 5.91
CA ALA A 98 3.25 2.45 5.78
C ALA A 98 2.82 1.03 6.17
N ASP A 99 2.16 0.89 7.33
CA ASP A 99 1.67 -0.40 7.84
C ASP A 99 0.62 -1.02 6.89
N ALA A 100 -0.28 -0.19 6.36
CA ALA A 100 -1.30 -0.64 5.40
C ALA A 100 -0.69 -1.09 4.07
N LEU A 101 0.25 -0.31 3.50
CA LEU A 101 0.95 -0.68 2.27
C LEU A 101 1.78 -1.96 2.47
N HIS A 102 2.43 -2.13 3.62
CA HIS A 102 3.15 -3.38 3.93
C HIS A 102 2.20 -4.58 4.00
N THR A 103 1.03 -4.42 4.60
CA THR A 103 0.00 -5.46 4.66
C THR A 103 -0.51 -5.83 3.27
N LEU A 104 -0.83 -4.85 2.43
CA LEU A 104 -1.26 -5.05 1.05
C LEU A 104 -0.21 -5.79 0.21
N VAL A 105 1.05 -5.41 0.32
CA VAL A 105 2.16 -5.99 -0.46
C VAL A 105 2.47 -7.43 0.00
N ARG A 106 2.31 -7.72 1.30
CA ARG A 106 2.40 -9.07 1.85
C ARG A 106 1.25 -9.96 1.39
N HIS A 107 0.02 -9.44 1.41
CA HIS A 107 -1.18 -10.20 1.05
C HIS A 107 -1.32 -10.41 -0.46
N TYR A 108 -0.89 -9.44 -1.28
CA TYR A 108 -0.95 -9.50 -2.74
C TYR A 108 0.45 -9.48 -3.38
N PRO A 109 1.10 -10.64 -3.62
CA PRO A 109 2.49 -10.74 -4.08
C PRO A 109 2.82 -10.04 -5.41
N LYS A 110 1.82 -9.76 -6.25
CA LYS A 110 2.00 -9.04 -7.53
C LYS A 110 1.96 -7.51 -7.36
N LEU A 111 1.45 -7.02 -6.23
CA LEU A 111 1.29 -5.60 -5.99
C LEU A 111 2.66 -4.89 -5.85
N GLY A 112 2.86 -3.77 -6.54
CA GLY A 112 4.16 -3.06 -6.55
C GLY A 112 5.27 -3.73 -7.37
N ASN A 113 5.01 -4.87 -8.03
CA ASN A 113 5.98 -5.57 -8.89
C ASN A 113 5.79 -5.34 -10.39
N ASN A 114 4.69 -4.71 -10.81
CA ASN A 114 4.37 -4.57 -12.23
C ASN A 114 4.80 -3.20 -12.78
N PRO A 115 5.71 -3.16 -13.80
CA PRO A 115 5.93 -1.96 -14.62
C PRO A 115 4.75 -1.65 -15.55
N ASN A 116 3.82 -2.60 -15.75
CA ASN A 116 2.73 -2.53 -16.72
C ASN A 116 1.33 -2.60 -16.08
N TRP A 117 1.02 -1.75 -15.10
CA TRP A 117 -0.40 -1.41 -14.82
C TRP A 117 -0.99 -0.49 -15.91
N GLN A 118 -0.21 -0.26 -16.98
CA GLN A 118 -0.60 0.48 -18.17
C GLN A 118 -1.66 -0.31 -18.96
N LYS A 119 -2.88 0.21 -18.85
CA LYS A 119 -4.01 0.19 -19.77
C LYS A 119 -4.71 -1.15 -20.05
N PRO A 120 -6.05 -1.22 -19.93
CA PRO A 120 -6.81 -2.04 -20.86
C PRO A 120 -6.68 -1.40 -22.24
N GLY A 121 -6.00 -2.09 -23.15
CA GLY A 121 -5.77 -1.66 -24.53
C GLY A 121 -4.74 -2.55 -25.21
#